data_AF-A0A2N3PK93-F1
#
_entry.id   AF-A0A2N3PK93-F1
#
_cell.length_a   1.000
_cell.length_b   1.000
_cell.length_c   1.000
_cell.angle_alpha   90.00
_cell.angle_beta   90.00
_cell.angle_gamma   90.00
#
_symmetry.space_group_name_H-M   'P 1'
#
loop_
_entity.id
_entity.type
_entity.pdbx_description
1 polymer ?
#
loop_
_entity_poly.entity_id
_entity_poly.type
_entity_poly.pdbx_seq_one_letter_code
_entity_poly.pdbx_strand_id
1 'polypeptide(L)' 'MVTAICYRELTKKPKFKGLSFFSWIILGAISFFVWIIFILWAIPVAIALYGILFLCEYFDEDIYEIIAKNHSIKSSEYYN' A
#
# COMPACT_ATOMS: atom_id res chain seq x y z
N MET A 1 -25.73 21.39 4.77
CA MET A 1 -24.76 20.50 4.10
C MET A 1 -23.96 19.81 5.20
N VAL A 2 -24.28 18.56 5.53
CA VAL A 2 -23.53 17.82 6.56
C VAL A 2 -22.23 17.34 5.89
N THR A 3 -21.14 18.04 6.13
CA THR A 3 -19.81 17.63 5.67
C THR A 3 -19.34 16.46 6.54
N ALA A 4 -19.62 15.23 6.10
CA ALA A 4 -18.99 14.07 6.68
C ALA A 4 -17.52 14.06 6.25
N ILE A 5 -16.61 14.42 7.16
CA ILE A 5 -15.16 14.34 6.92
C ILE A 5 -14.83 12.86 6.85
N CYS A 6 -14.69 12.34 5.63
CA CYS A 6 -14.27 10.96 5.42
C CYS A 6 -12.78 10.85 5.78
N TYR A 7 -12.48 10.51 7.03
CA TYR A 7 -11.12 10.31 7.55
C TYR A 7 -10.29 9.28 6.75
N ARG A 8 -10.97 8.46 5.93
CA ARG A 8 -10.37 7.49 5.00
C ARG A 8 -9.58 8.15 3.86
N GLU A 9 -10.02 9.30 3.35
CA GLU A 9 -9.28 10.00 2.29
C GLU A 9 -8.02 10.67 2.85
N LEU A 10 -8.06 11.08 4.12
CA LEU A 10 -6.93 11.69 4.85
C LEU A 10 -5.83 10.67 5.22
N THR A 11 -6.16 9.38 5.29
CA THR A 11 -5.21 8.30 5.64
C THR A 11 -4.65 7.57 4.42
N LYS A 12 -5.15 7.86 3.21
CA LYS A 12 -4.53 7.36 1.98
C LYS A 12 -3.14 7.98 1.84
N LYS A 13 -2.12 7.15 2.06
CA LYS A 13 -0.73 7.55 1.83
C LYS A 13 -0.60 7.99 0.36
N PRO A 14 0.14 9.07 0.07
CA PRO A 14 0.38 9.48 -1.31
C PRO A 14 1.13 8.35 -2.05
N LYS A 15 0.46 7.76 -3.03
CA LYS A 15 1.01 6.69 -3.87
C LYS A 15 1.40 7.25 -5.23
N PHE A 16 2.58 6.91 -5.70
CA PHE A 16 3.03 7.20 -7.05
C PHE A 16 3.02 5.89 -7.85
N LYS A 17 2.20 5.82 -8.91
CA LYS A 17 2.02 4.60 -9.73
C LYS A 17 1.77 3.32 -8.89
N GLY A 18 0.88 3.41 -7.90
CA GLY A 18 0.45 2.26 -7.09
C GLY A 18 1.38 1.86 -5.93
N LEU A 19 2.58 2.46 -5.81
CA LEU A 19 3.49 2.25 -4.69
C LEU A 19 3.65 3.52 -3.84
N SER A 20 3.81 3.37 -2.53
CA SER A 20 4.16 4.48 -1.65
C SER A 20 5.56 5.01 -1.96
N PHE A 21 5.80 6.27 -1.63
CA PHE A 21 7.13 6.89 -1.75
C PHE A 21 8.23 6.08 -1.01
N PHE A 22 7.91 5.50 0.14
CA PHE A 22 8.84 4.62 0.87
C PHE A 22 9.14 3.33 0.11
N SER A 23 8.11 2.70 -0.48
CA SER A 23 8.25 1.50 -1.31
C SER A 23 9.18 1.77 -2.52
N TRP A 24 9.08 2.95 -3.14
CA TRP A 24 9.97 3.37 -4.22
C TRP A 24 11.43 3.55 -3.78
N ILE A 25 11.66 4.15 -2.60
CA ILE A 25 13.01 4.30 -2.04
C ILE A 25 13.63 2.93 -1.77
N ILE A 26 12.87 2.02 -1.16
CA ILE A 26 13.32 0.65 -0.85
C ILE A 26 13.64 -0.10 -2.15
N LEU A 27 12.77 -0.01 -3.15
CA LEU A 27 12.98 -0.64 -4.45
C LEU A 27 14.24 -0.12 -5.15
N GLY A 28 14.47 1.19 -5.13
CA GLY A 28 15.67 1.81 -5.68
C GLY A 28 16.94 1.38 -4.95
N ALA A 29 16.91 1.38 -3.61
CA ALA A 29 18.05 0.95 -2.79
C ALA A 29 18.40 -0.53 -3.04
N ILE A 30 17.42 -1.43 -2.96
CA ILE A 30 17.64 -2.86 -3.18
C ILE A 30 18.08 -3.13 -4.61
N SER A 31 17.45 -2.50 -5.61
CA SER A 31 17.85 -2.67 -7.02
C SER A 31 19.28 -2.20 -7.25
N PHE A 32 19.73 -1.13 -6.58
CA PHE A 32 21.11 -0.65 -6.67
C PHE A 32 22.10 -1.64 -6.06
N PHE A 33 21.82 -2.22 -4.88
CA PHE A 33 22.66 -3.25 -4.29
C PHE A 33 22.70 -4.53 -5.14
N VAL A 34 21.56 -4.96 -5.69
CA VAL A 34 21.47 -6.12 -6.58
C VAL A 34 22.25 -5.86 -7.88
N TRP A 35 22.24 -4.64 -8.41
CA TRP A 35 23.02 -4.27 -9.58
C TRP A 35 24.52 -4.49 -9.39
N ILE A 36 25.06 -4.19 -8.21
CA ILE A 36 26.48 -4.39 -7.90
C ILE A 36 26.87 -5.88 -7.95
N ILE A 37 25.96 -6.77 -7.53
CA ILE A 37 26.25 -8.21 -7.42
C ILE A 37 25.96 -8.95 -8.74
N PHE A 38 24.87 -8.58 -9.41
CA PHE A 38 24.26 -9.38 -10.47
C PHE A 38 24.27 -8.71 -11.86
N ILE A 39 24.69 -7.44 -11.97
CA ILE A 39 24.79 -6.63 -13.20
C ILE A 39 23.54 -6.79 -14.10
N LEU A 40 23.56 -7.74 -15.05
CA LEU A 40 22.47 -8.01 -16.00
C LEU A 40 21.25 -8.69 -15.36
N TRP A 41 21.46 -9.47 -14.30
CA TRP A 41 20.37 -10.12 -13.56
C TRP A 41 19.62 -9.18 -12.62
N ALA A 42 20.08 -7.93 -12.48
CA ALA A 42 19.41 -6.94 -11.64
C ALA A 42 18.05 -6.50 -12.20
N ILE A 43 17.88 -6.50 -13.52
CA ILE A 43 16.63 -6.11 -14.18
C ILE A 43 15.47 -7.05 -13.83
N PRO A 44 15.57 -8.39 -14.03
CA PRO A 44 14.49 -9.30 -13.68
C PRO A 44 14.23 -9.33 -12.16
N VAL A 45 15.27 -9.18 -11.34
CA VAL A 45 15.10 -9.10 -9.87
C VAL A 45 14.35 -7.84 -9.47
N ALA A 46 14.64 -6.67 -10.06
CA ALA A 46 13.93 -5.43 -9.79
C ALA A 46 12.45 -5.51 -10.18
N ILE A 47 12.12 -6.17 -11.30
CA ILE A 47 10.73 -6.38 -11.74
C ILE A 47 9.99 -7.31 -10.76
N ALA A 48 10.63 -8.41 -10.34
CA ALA A 48 10.04 -9.31 -9.36
C ALA A 48 9.79 -8.58 -8.01
N LEU A 49 10.74 -7.75 -7.59
CA LEU A 49 10.65 -6.98 -6.34
C LEU A 49 9.54 -5.92 -6.40
N TYR A 50 9.38 -5.26 -7.55
CA TYR A 50 8.26 -4.36 -7.81
C TYR A 50 6.91 -5.08 -7.65
N GLY A 51 6.77 -6.26 -8.25
CA GLY A 51 5.54 -7.05 -8.15
C GLY A 51 5.19 -7.44 -6.70
N ILE A 52 6.19 -7.86 -5.91
CA ILE A 52 6.00 -8.22 -4.51
C ILE A 52 5.58 -7.00 -3.68
N LEU A 53 6.27 -5.87 -3.84
CA LEU A 53 5.91 -4.64 -3.12
C LEU A 53 4.52 -4.14 -3.49
N PHE A 54 4.15 -4.24 -4.76
CA PHE A 54 2.81 -3.90 -5.23
C PHE A 54 1.73 -4.79 -4.59
N LEU A 55 1.95 -6.11 -4.55
CA LEU A 55 1.05 -7.07 -3.89
C LEU A 55 0.91 -6.78 -2.39
N CYS A 56 2.01 -6.57 -1.69
CA CYS A 56 1.98 -6.23 -0.25
C CYS A 56 1.19 -4.94 0.00
N GLU A 57 1.40 -3.93 -0.85
CA GLU A 57 0.75 -2.64 -0.71
C GLU A 57 -0.74 -2.68 -1.09
N TYR A 58 -1.13 -3.59 -1.98
CA TYR A 58 -2.52 -3.91 -2.28
C TYR A 58 -3.19 -4.63 -1.09
N PHE A 59 -2.54 -5.63 -0.50
CA PHE A 59 -3.07 -6.34 0.66
C PHE A 59 -3.23 -5.43 1.88
N ASP A 60 -2.29 -4.51 2.12
CA ASP A 60 -2.39 -3.57 3.24
C ASP A 60 -3.65 -2.71 3.11
N GLU A 61 -3.92 -2.16 1.92
CA GLU A 61 -5.17 -1.40 1.66
C GLU A 61 -6.44 -2.24 1.82
N ASP A 62 -6.45 -3.46 1.30
CA ASP A 62 -7.60 -4.37 1.41
C ASP A 62 -7.87 -4.77 2.88
N ILE A 63 -6.83 -5.05 3.66
CA ILE A 63 -6.95 -5.37 5.09
C ILE A 63 -7.54 -4.19 5.87
N TYR A 64 -7.06 -2.96 5.62
CA TYR A 64 -7.65 -1.77 6.24
C TYR A 64 -9.11 -1.57 5.85
N GLU A 65 -9.49 -1.84 4.60
CA GLU A 65 -10.89 -1.75 4.16
C GLU A 65 -11.78 -2.79 4.85
N ILE A 66 -11.29 -4.03 4.99
CA ILE A 66 -12.02 -5.11 5.68
C ILE A 66 -12.20 -4.79 7.16
N ILE A 67 -11.14 -4.34 7.84
CA ILE A 67 -11.21 -3.96 9.26
C ILE A 67 -12.15 -2.76 9.45
N ALA A 68 -12.07 -1.75 8.59
CA ALA A 68 -12.95 -0.58 8.66
C ALA A 68 -14.42 -0.94 8.43
N LYS A 69 -14.74 -1.79 7.44
CA LYS A 69 -16.10 -2.30 7.21
C LYS A 69 -16.61 -3.13 8.38
N ASN A 70 -15.77 -3.97 8.97
CA ASN A 70 -16.17 -4.79 10.12
C ASN A 70 -16.44 -3.93 11.37
N HIS A 71 -15.70 -2.83 11.54
CA HIS A 71 -15.87 -1.93 12.68
C HIS A 71 -16.97 -0.87 12.49
N SER A 72 -17.44 -0.62 11.25
CA SER A 72 -18.61 0.24 10.98
C SER A 72 -19.94 -0.47 11.21
N ILE A 73 -19.95 -1.80 11.38
CA ILE A 73 -21.11 -2.57 11.83
C ILE A 73 -21.13 -2.54 13.37
N LYS A 74 -21.13 -1.35 13.98
CA LYS A 74 -21.44 -1.18 15.40
C LYS A 74 -22.92 -0.86 15.55
N SER A 75 -23.71 -1.93 15.52
CA SER A 75 -24.92 -2.30 16.28
C SER A 75 -25.67 -1.32 17.22
N SER A 76 -25.38 -0.03 17.35
CA SER A 76 -26.02 0.85 18.34
C SER A 76 -27.11 1.78 17.80
N GLU A 77 -27.47 1.71 16.52
CA GLU A 77 -28.53 2.54 15.93
C GLU A 77 -29.86 1.78 15.72
N TYR A 78 -29.96 0.53 16.20
CA TYR A 78 -31.18 -0.31 16.13
C TYR A 78 -31.71 -0.77 17.49
N TYR A 79 -31.20 -0.26 18.60
CA TYR A 79 -31.85 -0.41 19.91
C TYR A 79 -32.39 0.95 20.35
N ASN A 80 -33.63 1.21 19.93
CA ASN A 80 -34.56 2.08 20.67
C ASN A 80 -34.79 1.52 22.07
#